data_AF-A0A967GR81-F1
#
_entry.id   AF-A0A967GR81-F1
#
_cell.length_a   1.000
_cell.length_b   1.000
_cell.length_c   1.000
_cell.angle_alpha   90.00
_cell.angle_beta   90.00
_cell.angle_gamma   90.00
#
_symmetry.space_group_name_H-M   'P 1'
#
loop_
_entity.id
_entity.type
_entity.pdbx_description
1 polymer ?
#
loop_
_entity_poly.entity_id
_entity_poly.type
_entity_poly.pdbx_seq_one_letter_code
_entity_poly.pdbx_strand_id
1 'polypeptide(L)'
;PAQLENGDADPGANPDRDSLNNAAERAFGSDPNGWNPDPISGPGGSAELSTHVKGGDHYLQLAIDKSPDSLGAWFVARFSSDLQAWLPDPAVPGSNAVYDVIEDSPTRFVVRDKTPYGPVNRFVKIGIMNPD
;
A
#
# COMPACT_ATOMS: atom_id res chain seq x y z
N PRO A 1 20.88 5.57 26.17
CA PRO A 1 20.07 4.41 25.70
C PRO A 1 18.54 4.67 25.73
N ALA A 2 18.09 5.92 25.48
CA ALA A 2 16.66 6.28 25.45
C ALA A 2 16.20 6.71 24.04
N GLN A 3 17.10 6.72 23.06
CA GLN A 3 16.83 7.24 21.71
C GLN A 3 16.39 6.14 20.73
N LEU A 4 16.64 4.86 21.04
CA LEU A 4 16.18 3.72 20.24
C LEU A 4 14.70 3.41 20.52
N GLU A 5 14.25 3.45 21.78
CA GLU A 5 12.83 3.19 22.13
C GLU A 5 11.86 4.23 21.56
N ASN A 6 12.26 5.50 21.43
CA ASN A 6 11.42 6.52 20.80
C ASN A 6 11.35 6.37 19.28
N GLY A 7 12.38 5.80 18.66
CA GLY A 7 12.42 5.54 17.23
C GLY A 7 11.37 4.52 16.82
N ASP A 8 11.12 3.48 17.64
CA ASP A 8 10.16 2.41 17.35
C ASP A 8 8.69 2.80 17.48
N ALA A 9 8.41 3.76 18.36
CA ALA A 9 7.06 4.22 18.64
C ALA A 9 6.59 5.28 17.66
N ASP A 10 7.51 6.03 17.02
CA ASP A 10 7.17 7.04 16.01
C ASP A 10 6.75 6.34 14.70
N PRO A 11 5.49 6.44 14.27
CA PRO A 11 5.02 5.78 13.05
C PRO A 11 5.72 6.27 11.77
N GLY A 12 6.34 7.45 11.79
CA GLY A 12 7.10 8.02 10.68
C GLY A 12 8.59 7.71 10.68
N ALA A 13 9.13 7.13 11.76
CA ALA A 13 10.54 6.78 11.85
C ALA A 13 10.88 5.55 10.99
N ASN A 14 12.16 5.43 10.62
CA ASN A 14 12.74 4.27 9.93
C ASN A 14 14.08 3.95 10.64
N PRO A 15 14.03 3.17 11.74
CA PRO A 15 15.20 2.86 12.57
C PRO A 15 16.22 1.97 11.84
N ASP A 16 15.73 1.00 11.06
CA ASP A 16 16.53 -0.05 10.43
C ASP A 16 17.07 0.33 9.04
N ARG A 17 16.54 1.41 8.47
CA ARG A 17 16.91 2.07 7.21
C ARG A 17 16.62 1.24 5.96
N ASP A 18 15.60 0.40 5.99
CA ASP A 18 15.24 -0.48 4.87
C ASP A 18 14.29 0.15 3.82
N SER A 19 14.05 1.46 3.95
CA SER A 19 13.11 2.29 3.17
C SER A 19 11.63 2.20 3.55
N LEU A 20 11.23 1.34 4.50
CA LEU A 20 9.92 1.40 5.13
C LEU A 20 9.98 2.22 6.42
N ASN A 21 8.91 2.93 6.74
CA ASN A 21 8.78 3.49 8.09
C ASN A 21 8.04 2.49 8.99
N ASN A 22 8.10 2.70 10.29
CA ASN A 22 7.45 1.85 11.28
C ASN A 22 5.98 1.59 10.98
N ALA A 23 5.27 2.55 10.41
CA ALA A 23 3.88 2.36 10.01
C ALA A 23 3.72 1.38 8.85
N ALA A 24 4.57 1.48 7.82
CA ALA A 24 4.58 0.54 6.73
C ALA A 24 5.03 -0.85 7.21
N GLU A 25 6.03 -0.92 8.08
CA GLU A 25 6.50 -2.19 8.65
C GLU A 25 5.40 -2.86 9.46
N ARG A 26 4.73 -2.12 10.35
CA ARG A 26 3.57 -2.64 11.11
C ARG A 26 2.40 -3.03 10.22
N ALA A 27 2.13 -2.27 9.15
CA ALA A 27 1.11 -2.56 8.14
C ALA A 27 1.33 -3.91 7.43
N PHE A 28 2.58 -4.24 7.13
CA PHE A 28 2.97 -5.50 6.52
C PHE A 28 3.35 -6.60 7.53
N GLY A 29 3.32 -6.30 8.82
CA GLY A 29 3.68 -7.23 9.90
C GLY A 29 5.18 -7.55 9.95
N SER A 30 6.03 -6.61 9.50
CA SER A 30 7.48 -6.70 9.58
C SER A 30 8.04 -6.02 10.83
N ASP A 31 9.36 -6.16 11.08
CA ASP A 31 10.02 -5.69 12.31
C ASP A 31 10.62 -4.29 12.11
N PRO A 32 10.11 -3.24 12.79
CA PRO A 32 10.65 -1.86 12.77
C PRO A 32 12.17 -1.70 12.93
N ASN A 33 12.84 -2.72 13.49
CA ASN A 33 14.27 -2.70 13.77
C ASN A 33 15.08 -3.64 12.88
N GLY A 34 14.44 -4.37 11.97
CA GLY A 34 15.04 -5.49 11.27
C GLY A 34 14.84 -5.39 9.77
N TRP A 35 15.93 -5.07 9.05
CA TRP A 35 15.95 -4.92 7.59
C TRP A 35 15.04 -5.90 6.84
N ASN A 36 14.01 -5.40 6.15
CA ASN A 36 13.08 -6.19 5.36
C ASN A 36 13.36 -6.03 3.85
N PRO A 37 14.07 -6.98 3.21
CA PRO A 37 14.44 -6.85 1.79
C PRO A 37 13.23 -6.95 0.83
N ASP A 38 12.09 -7.46 1.29
CA ASP A 38 10.86 -7.62 0.51
C ASP A 38 9.66 -7.02 1.27
N PRO A 39 9.44 -5.70 1.17
CA PRO A 39 8.49 -4.95 2.00
C PRO A 39 7.02 -5.36 1.82
N ILE A 40 6.68 -6.02 0.71
CA ILE A 40 5.32 -6.39 0.33
C ILE A 40 4.95 -7.82 0.77
N SER A 41 5.92 -8.59 1.29
CA SER A 41 5.77 -10.03 1.60
C SER A 41 5.97 -10.35 3.08
N GLY A 42 5.75 -9.37 3.97
CA GLY A 42 5.89 -9.56 5.41
C GLY A 42 5.04 -10.75 5.93
N PRO A 43 5.40 -11.36 7.07
CA PRO A 43 4.86 -12.65 7.52
C PRO A 43 3.33 -12.68 7.76
N GLY A 44 2.63 -11.55 7.68
CA GLY A 44 1.17 -11.46 7.75
C GLY A 44 0.49 -10.79 6.53
N GLY A 45 1.25 -10.23 5.58
CA GLY A 45 0.70 -9.48 4.44
C GLY A 45 1.01 -10.17 3.13
N SER A 46 -0.03 -10.66 2.43
CA SER A 46 0.10 -11.05 1.03
C SER A 46 -0.40 -9.92 0.14
N ALA A 47 0.30 -9.64 -0.96
CA ALA A 47 -0.21 -8.79 -2.02
C ALA A 47 -0.49 -9.63 -3.27
N GLU A 48 -1.71 -9.55 -3.76
CA GLU A 48 -2.15 -10.22 -4.97
C GLU A 48 -2.45 -9.18 -6.05
N LEU A 49 -1.69 -9.25 -7.15
CA LEU A 49 -1.98 -8.51 -8.35
C LEU A 49 -2.80 -9.39 -9.30
N SER A 50 -4.01 -8.96 -9.61
CA SER A 50 -4.96 -9.70 -10.43
C SER A 50 -5.58 -8.81 -11.52
N THR A 51 -6.33 -9.45 -12.40
CA THR A 51 -7.02 -8.78 -13.51
C THR A 51 -8.52 -8.99 -13.36
N HIS A 52 -9.30 -7.94 -13.61
CA HIS A 52 -10.75 -7.98 -13.50
C HIS A 52 -11.40 -7.59 -14.83
N VAL A 53 -12.38 -8.37 -15.29
CA VAL A 53 -13.07 -8.12 -16.57
C VAL A 53 -14.43 -7.46 -16.31
N LYS A 54 -14.67 -6.30 -16.92
CA LYS A 54 -15.94 -5.57 -16.84
C LYS A 54 -16.29 -4.99 -18.20
N GLY A 55 -17.42 -5.40 -18.76
CA GLY A 55 -17.88 -4.91 -20.07
C GLY A 55 -16.99 -5.31 -21.25
N GLY A 56 -16.16 -6.36 -21.10
CA GLY A 56 -15.19 -6.80 -22.11
C GLY A 56 -13.80 -6.19 -21.95
N ASP A 57 -13.66 -5.14 -21.13
CA ASP A 57 -12.37 -4.54 -20.81
C ASP A 57 -11.72 -5.20 -19.59
N HIS A 58 -10.39 -5.23 -19.56
CA HIS A 58 -9.60 -5.76 -18.46
C HIS A 58 -9.01 -4.63 -17.61
N TYR A 59 -9.11 -4.74 -16.29
CA TYR A 59 -8.66 -3.73 -15.34
C TYR A 59 -7.67 -4.33 -14.35
N LEU A 60 -6.66 -3.55 -13.95
CA LEU A 60 -5.69 -3.96 -12.94
C LEU A 60 -6.34 -3.87 -11.55
N GLN A 61 -6.22 -4.94 -10.76
CA GLN A 61 -6.71 -4.98 -9.39
C GLN A 61 -5.58 -5.43 -8.45
N LEU A 62 -5.46 -4.75 -7.32
CA LEU A 62 -4.52 -5.09 -6.27
C LEU A 62 -5.31 -5.39 -4.99
N ALA A 63 -5.02 -6.55 -4.39
CA ALA A 63 -5.48 -6.91 -3.07
C ALA A 63 -4.27 -7.03 -2.13
N ILE A 64 -4.39 -6.50 -0.92
CA ILE A 64 -3.36 -6.55 0.12
C ILE A 64 -4.02 -6.99 1.41
N ASP A 65 -3.43 -7.98 2.06
CA ASP A 65 -3.79 -8.32 3.43
C ASP A 65 -3.10 -7.34 4.39
N LYS A 66 -3.87 -6.81 5.34
CA LYS A 66 -3.38 -5.91 6.38
C LYS A 66 -3.07 -6.72 7.63
N SER A 67 -1.94 -6.39 8.27
CA SER A 67 -1.67 -6.92 9.60
C SER A 67 -2.75 -6.45 10.60
N PRO A 68 -3.25 -7.33 11.49
CA PRO A 68 -4.13 -6.90 12.58
C PRO A 68 -3.44 -5.93 13.56
N ASP A 69 -2.11 -5.89 13.58
CA ASP A 69 -1.32 -4.98 14.42
C ASP A 69 -1.23 -3.56 13.84
N SER A 70 -1.72 -3.35 12.61
CA SER A 70 -1.80 -2.07 11.92
C SER A 70 -3.10 -1.32 12.24
N LEU A 71 -3.36 -1.12 13.52
CA LEU A 71 -4.51 -0.33 13.96
C LEU A 71 -4.28 1.14 13.62
N GLY A 72 -5.02 1.63 12.62
CA GLY A 72 -5.08 3.05 12.26
C GLY A 72 -4.41 3.42 10.95
N ALA A 73 -3.54 2.59 10.36
CA ALA A 73 -2.89 2.95 9.10
C ALA A 73 -3.88 3.04 7.93
N TRP A 74 -3.71 4.07 7.11
CA TRP A 74 -4.45 4.29 5.88
C TRP A 74 -3.67 3.79 4.68
N PHE A 75 -4.34 3.00 3.85
CA PHE A 75 -3.79 2.51 2.60
C PHE A 75 -4.35 3.33 1.44
N VAL A 76 -3.46 3.75 0.54
CA VAL A 76 -3.84 4.38 -0.72
C VAL A 76 -3.12 3.72 -1.86
N ALA A 77 -3.73 3.73 -3.03
CA ALA A 77 -3.10 3.28 -4.26
C ALA A 77 -2.78 4.45 -5.16
N ARG A 78 -1.74 4.31 -5.96
CA ARG A 78 -1.48 5.19 -7.10
C ARG A 78 -1.24 4.33 -8.32
N PHE A 79 -1.81 4.75 -9.45
CA PHE A 79 -1.68 4.07 -10.72
C PHE A 79 -0.91 4.94 -11.71
N SER A 80 -0.22 4.28 -12.63
CA SER A 80 0.57 4.92 -13.68
C SER A 80 0.47 4.13 -14.99
N SER A 81 0.67 4.83 -16.11
CA SER A 81 0.84 4.23 -17.43
C SER A 81 2.29 4.23 -17.93
N ASP A 82 3.19 4.96 -17.26
CA ASP A 82 4.54 5.26 -17.76
C ASP A 82 5.63 5.19 -16.69
N LEU A 83 5.27 4.83 -15.44
CA LEU A 83 6.13 4.83 -14.25
C LEU A 83 6.66 6.21 -13.83
N GLN A 84 6.29 7.29 -14.54
CA GLN A 84 6.71 8.66 -14.26
C GLN A 84 5.59 9.43 -13.56
N ALA A 85 4.40 9.46 -14.17
CA ALA A 85 3.22 10.12 -13.62
C ALA A 85 2.40 9.12 -12.79
N TRP A 86 2.22 9.43 -11.51
CA TRP A 86 1.48 8.59 -10.56
C TRP A 86 0.26 9.33 -10.01
N LEU A 87 -0.93 8.82 -10.27
CA LEU A 87 -2.19 9.43 -9.83
C LEU A 87 -2.93 8.50 -8.86
N PRO A 88 -3.69 9.03 -7.88
CA PRO A 88 -3.85 10.44 -7.55
C PRO A 88 -2.57 11.07 -6.97
N ASP A 89 -2.44 12.39 -7.12
CA ASP A 89 -1.38 13.21 -6.51
C ASP A 89 -1.97 14.53 -5.97
N PRO A 90 -2.00 14.78 -4.65
CA PRO A 90 -1.55 13.86 -3.59
C PRO A 90 -2.43 12.61 -3.50
N ALA A 91 -1.87 11.50 -3.04
CA ALA A 91 -2.66 10.33 -2.73
C ALA A 91 -3.25 10.50 -1.34
N VAL A 92 -4.58 10.53 -1.26
CA VAL A 92 -5.34 10.70 -0.02
C VAL A 92 -6.38 9.58 0.10
N PRO A 93 -6.69 9.12 1.31
CA PRO A 93 -7.69 8.06 1.52
C PRO A 93 -9.08 8.47 1.04
N GLY A 94 -9.87 7.49 0.63
CA GLY A 94 -11.25 7.67 0.20
C GLY A 94 -11.45 7.69 -1.32
N SER A 95 -12.58 8.28 -1.75
CA SER A 95 -12.99 8.24 -3.15
C SER A 95 -12.13 9.17 -4.02
N ASN A 96 -11.69 8.66 -5.17
CA ASN A 96 -10.94 9.43 -6.16
C ASN A 96 -11.31 9.00 -7.59
N ALA A 97 -10.84 9.76 -8.58
CA ALA A 97 -11.16 9.54 -9.99
C ALA A 97 -10.35 8.40 -10.65
N VAL A 98 -9.30 7.89 -10.00
CA VAL A 98 -8.31 6.98 -10.60
C VAL A 98 -8.65 5.51 -10.36
N TYR A 99 -9.15 5.17 -9.18
CA TYR A 99 -9.48 3.80 -8.83
C TYR A 99 -10.78 3.69 -8.02
N ASP A 100 -11.34 2.49 -7.99
CA ASP A 100 -12.40 2.09 -7.06
C ASP A 100 -11.75 1.42 -5.85
N VAL A 101 -12.17 1.79 -4.63
CA VAL A 101 -11.95 0.97 -3.43
C VAL A 101 -13.02 -0.10 -3.42
N ILE A 102 -12.62 -1.35 -3.60
CA ILE A 102 -13.53 -2.51 -3.63
C ILE A 102 -13.73 -3.06 -2.21
N GLU A 103 -12.66 -3.09 -1.42
CA GLU A 103 -12.67 -3.48 -0.01
C GLU A 103 -11.68 -2.61 0.77
N ASP A 104 -12.10 -2.15 1.93
CA ASP A 104 -11.23 -1.49 2.91
C ASP A 104 -11.66 -1.94 4.30
N SER A 105 -11.22 -3.15 4.68
CA SER A 105 -11.52 -3.79 5.96
C SER A 105 -10.30 -3.71 6.89
N PRO A 106 -10.44 -4.03 8.19
CA PRO A 106 -9.28 -4.06 9.10
C PRO A 106 -8.17 -5.03 8.68
N THR A 107 -8.50 -6.07 7.92
CA THR A 107 -7.56 -7.13 7.53
C THR A 107 -7.24 -7.12 6.03
N ARG A 108 -7.88 -6.26 5.23
CA ARG A 108 -7.70 -6.28 3.78
C ARG A 108 -7.96 -4.95 3.11
N PHE A 109 -7.20 -4.66 2.06
CA PHE A 109 -7.39 -3.53 1.16
C PHE A 109 -7.42 -4.03 -0.28
N VAL A 110 -8.50 -3.73 -1.00
CA VAL A 110 -8.65 -4.12 -2.41
C VAL A 110 -9.04 -2.89 -3.22
N VAL A 111 -8.25 -2.60 -4.25
CA VAL A 111 -8.45 -1.49 -5.18
C VAL A 111 -8.42 -1.96 -6.63
N ARG A 112 -9.19 -1.30 -7.48
CA ARG A 112 -9.23 -1.58 -8.92
C ARG A 112 -9.06 -0.29 -9.71
N ASP A 113 -8.11 -0.29 -10.64
CA ASP A 113 -7.91 0.80 -11.60
C ASP A 113 -9.20 1.07 -12.38
N LYS A 114 -9.52 2.35 -12.61
CA LYS A 114 -10.63 2.74 -13.51
C LYS A 114 -10.21 2.81 -14.97
N THR A 115 -8.90 2.78 -15.24
CA THR A 115 -8.36 2.73 -16.60
C THR A 115 -8.10 1.28 -16.99
N PRO A 116 -8.66 0.78 -18.09
CA PRO A 116 -8.38 -0.58 -18.53
C PRO A 116 -6.91 -0.73 -18.98
N TYR A 117 -6.34 -1.91 -18.77
CA TYR A 117 -5.04 -2.28 -19.33
C TYR A 117 -5.25 -3.02 -20.67
N GLY A 118 -4.30 -2.86 -21.59
CA GLY A 118 -4.40 -3.40 -22.95
C GLY A 118 -3.46 -2.67 -23.91
N PRO A 119 -3.91 -1.62 -24.62
CA PRO A 119 -3.03 -0.81 -25.46
C PRO A 119 -2.00 0.00 -24.64
N VAL A 120 -2.24 0.16 -23.35
CA VAL A 120 -1.36 0.86 -22.42
C VAL A 120 -1.05 -0.05 -21.24
N ASN A 121 0.21 -0.09 -20.82
CA ASN A 121 0.62 -0.75 -19.59
C ASN A 121 0.01 -0.02 -18.39
N ARG A 122 -0.34 -0.75 -17.35
CA ARG A 122 -0.82 -0.18 -16.09
C ARG A 122 0.05 -0.70 -14.96
N PHE A 123 0.44 0.20 -14.08
CA PHE A 123 1.26 -0.05 -12.92
C PHE A 123 0.54 0.45 -11.68
N VAL A 124 0.77 -0.20 -10.55
CA VAL A 124 0.22 0.19 -9.25
C VAL A 124 1.33 0.28 -8.22
N LYS A 125 1.25 1.27 -7.34
CA LYS A 125 2.03 1.35 -6.11
C LYS A 125 1.11 1.68 -4.96
N ILE A 126 1.55 1.34 -3.75
CA ILE A 126 0.81 1.57 -2.53
C ILE A 126 1.54 2.58 -1.67
N GLY A 127 0.77 3.48 -1.09
CA GLY A 127 1.21 4.36 -0.02
C GLY A 127 0.52 3.93 1.28
N ILE A 128 1.28 3.97 2.37
CA ILE A 128 0.77 3.77 3.72
C ILE A 128 0.96 5.09 4.44
N MET A 129 -0.11 5.57 5.06
CA MET A 129 -0.15 6.83 5.80
C MET A 129 -0.66 6.58 7.20
N ASN A 130 -0.18 7.36 8.16
CA ASN A 130 -0.80 7.42 9.48
C ASN A 130 -1.82 8.56 9.48
N PRO A 131 -3.01 8.36 10.05
CA PRO A 131 -3.86 9.48 10.42
C PRO A 131 -3.10 10.34 11.42
N ASP A 132 -3.05 11.66 11.15
CA ASP A 132 -2.57 12.66 12.12
C ASP A 132 -3.38 12.64 13.43
#